data_AF-A0A3R6HHC3-F1
#
_entry.id   AF-A0A3R6HHC3-F1
#
_cell.length_a   1.000
_cell.length_b   1.000
_cell.length_c   1.000
_cell.angle_alpha   90.00
_cell.angle_beta   90.00
_cell.angle_gamma   90.00
#
_symmetry.space_group_name_H-M   'P 1'
#
loop_
_entity.id
_entity.type
_entity.pdbx_description
1 polymer ?
#
loop_
_entity_poly.entity_id
_entity_poly.type
_entity_poly.pdbx_seq_one_letter_code
_entity_poly.pdbx_strand_id
1 'polypeptide(L)'
;MANKEDLIKHCRYYRGGGNPNTNENMAWFWDMERVYVDSEGKFKGEEEYYKKINGKEYKGIPHTLLIIMFTSWAKAAYNIKEEIDSFYKLIDEYLFIPNDHFPEDKIPNEL
;
A
#
# COMPACT_ATOMS: atom_id res chain seq x y z
N MET A 1 -7.96 14.52 11.97
CA MET A 1 -8.50 13.18 11.64
C MET A 1 -8.92 13.19 10.18
N ALA A 2 -8.10 12.66 9.28
CA ALA A 2 -8.51 12.45 7.89
C ALA A 2 -9.73 11.53 7.85
N ASN A 3 -10.85 12.01 7.28
CA ASN A 3 -12.10 11.25 7.26
C ASN A 3 -12.03 10.14 6.18
N LYS A 4 -12.95 9.17 6.25
CA LYS A 4 -13.05 8.04 5.32
C LYS A 4 -13.14 8.47 3.84
N GLU A 5 -13.72 9.63 3.52
CA GLU A 5 -13.80 10.18 2.16
C GLU A 5 -12.45 10.71 1.65
N ASP A 6 -11.58 11.22 2.53
CA ASP A 6 -10.25 11.71 2.13
C ASP A 6 -9.27 10.56 1.90
N LEU A 7 -9.41 9.45 2.63
CA LEU A 7 -8.72 8.20 2.32
C LEU A 7 -9.23 7.53 1.03
N ILE A 8 -10.52 7.68 0.70
CA ILE A 8 -11.09 7.21 -0.58
C ILE A 8 -10.61 8.08 -1.76
N LYS A 9 -10.39 9.39 -1.56
CA LYS A 9 -9.70 10.25 -2.54
C LYS A 9 -8.20 9.92 -2.68
N HIS A 10 -7.59 9.30 -1.67
CA HIS A 10 -6.21 8.80 -1.74
C HIS A 10 -6.05 7.56 -2.61
N CYS A 11 -7.14 6.91 -3.04
CA CYS A 11 -7.05 6.04 -4.20
C CYS A 11 -6.80 6.89 -5.44
N ARG A 12 -5.53 7.05 -5.80
CA ARG A 12 -5.13 7.77 -7.02
C ARG A 12 -5.80 7.24 -8.28
N TYR A 13 -6.21 5.97 -8.26
CA TYR A 13 -6.62 5.25 -9.44
C TYR A 13 -7.98 4.54 -9.33
N TYR A 14 -8.64 4.54 -8.17
CA TYR A 14 -9.92 3.85 -8.02
C TYR A 14 -11.08 4.77 -8.40
N ARG A 15 -11.62 4.57 -9.60
CA ARG A 15 -12.88 5.17 -10.07
C ARG A 15 -14.00 4.13 -10.24
N GLY A 16 -13.89 2.98 -9.56
CA GLY A 16 -14.81 1.85 -9.75
C GLY A 16 -14.73 1.18 -11.14
N GLY A 17 -13.68 1.50 -11.92
CA GLY A 17 -13.39 0.87 -13.22
C GLY A 17 -12.43 -0.31 -13.09
N GLY A 18 -12.11 -0.96 -14.22
CA GLY A 18 -11.04 -1.97 -14.28
C GLY A 18 -9.65 -1.35 -14.13
N ASN A 19 -8.66 -2.19 -13.86
CA ASN A 19 -7.26 -1.78 -13.74
C ASN A 19 -6.79 -1.10 -15.04
N PRO A 20 -6.43 0.19 -15.02
CA PRO A 20 -6.07 0.94 -16.22
C PRO A 20 -4.59 0.77 -16.61
N ASN A 21 -3.79 0.08 -15.79
CA ASN A 21 -2.34 0.06 -15.91
C ASN A 21 -1.84 -1.18 -16.65
N THR A 22 -0.90 -0.96 -17.58
CA THR A 22 -0.18 -2.02 -18.31
C THR A 22 1.18 -2.33 -17.70
N ASN A 23 1.70 -1.46 -16.83
CA ASN A 23 2.90 -1.72 -16.03
C ASN A 23 2.53 -2.61 -14.84
N GLU A 24 3.29 -3.68 -14.63
CA GLU A 24 2.99 -4.70 -13.62
C GLU A 24 2.95 -4.16 -12.18
N ASN A 25 3.92 -3.31 -11.80
CA ASN A 25 3.94 -2.69 -10.47
C ASN A 25 2.75 -1.74 -10.29
N MET A 26 2.46 -0.90 -11.29
CA MET A 26 1.30 0.02 -11.23
C MET A 26 -0.02 -0.75 -11.16
N ALA A 27 -0.11 -1.86 -11.89
CA ALA A 27 -1.27 -2.74 -11.86
C ALA A 27 -1.43 -3.37 -10.47
N TRP A 28 -0.34 -3.83 -9.87
CA TRP A 28 -0.36 -4.40 -8.53
C TRP A 28 -0.72 -3.37 -7.45
N PHE A 29 -0.16 -2.15 -7.50
CA PHE A 29 -0.52 -1.06 -6.59
C PHE A 29 -2.01 -0.73 -6.64
N TRP A 30 -2.57 -0.67 -7.86
CA TRP A 30 -3.99 -0.47 -8.08
C TRP A 30 -4.84 -1.55 -7.39
N ASP A 31 -4.46 -2.82 -7.56
CA ASP A 31 -5.18 -3.94 -6.95
C ASP A 31 -5.13 -3.91 -5.42
N MET A 32 -4.00 -3.51 -4.83
CA MET A 32 -3.87 -3.40 -3.37
C MET A 32 -4.76 -2.29 -2.81
N GLU A 33 -4.78 -1.12 -3.47
CA GLU A 33 -5.67 -0.02 -3.10
C GLU A 33 -7.14 -0.42 -3.25
N ARG A 34 -7.50 -1.13 -4.33
CA ARG A 34 -8.86 -1.64 -4.51
C ARG A 34 -9.26 -2.56 -3.36
N VAL A 35 -8.41 -3.51 -2.96
CA VAL A 35 -8.70 -4.40 -1.83
C VAL A 35 -8.87 -3.61 -0.54
N TYR A 36 -8.07 -2.58 -0.30
CA TYR A 36 -8.21 -1.73 0.87
C TYR A 36 -9.56 -0.99 0.89
N VAL A 37 -10.01 -0.44 -0.24
CA VAL A 37 -11.32 0.23 -0.35
C VAL A 37 -12.47 -0.76 -0.23
N ASP A 38 -12.44 -1.87 -0.98
CA ASP A 38 -13.50 -2.88 -0.99
C ASP A 38 -13.68 -3.54 0.39
N SER A 39 -12.60 -3.60 1.18
CA SER A 39 -12.61 -4.10 2.55
C SER A 39 -12.95 -3.05 3.62
N GLU A 40 -13.24 -1.81 3.22
CA GLU A 40 -13.43 -0.67 4.12
C GLU A 40 -12.29 -0.45 5.12
N GLY A 41 -11.05 -0.75 4.71
CA GLY A 41 -9.87 -0.68 5.57
C GLY A 41 -9.83 -1.76 6.67
N LYS A 42 -10.61 -2.84 6.53
CA LYS A 42 -10.61 -3.99 7.45
C LYS A 42 -10.09 -5.23 6.74
N PHE A 43 -8.86 -5.62 7.04
CA PHE A 43 -8.22 -6.76 6.40
C PHE A 43 -7.54 -7.66 7.43
N LYS A 44 -7.74 -8.97 7.31
CA LYS A 44 -7.05 -9.99 8.11
C LYS A 44 -6.02 -10.69 7.22
N GLY A 45 -4.78 -10.22 7.31
CA GLY A 45 -3.65 -10.73 6.53
C GLY A 45 -2.52 -11.23 7.42
N GLU A 46 -1.30 -11.11 6.90
CA GLU A 46 -0.05 -11.53 7.55
C GLU A 46 0.46 -10.53 8.60
N GLU A 47 -0.43 -9.77 9.24
CA GLU A 47 -0.07 -8.73 10.22
C GLU A 47 0.76 -9.28 11.39
N GLU A 48 0.35 -10.43 11.93
CA GLU A 48 1.08 -11.07 13.04
C GLU A 48 2.50 -11.44 12.63
N TYR A 49 2.68 -11.91 11.40
CA TYR A 49 3.99 -12.25 10.87
C TYR A 49 4.84 -11.00 10.65
N TYR A 50 4.25 -9.97 10.02
CA TYR A 50 4.91 -8.68 9.80
C TYR A 50 5.44 -8.08 11.11
N LYS A 51 4.64 -8.15 12.17
CA LYS A 51 5.04 -7.74 13.52
C LYS A 51 6.17 -8.61 14.08
N LYS A 52 6.10 -9.93 13.91
CA LYS A 52 7.15 -10.87 14.40
C LYS A 52 8.52 -10.63 13.77
N ILE A 53 8.57 -10.11 12.55
CA ILE A 53 9.82 -9.79 11.86
C ILE A 53 10.27 -8.33 12.05
N ASN A 54 9.61 -7.57 12.93
CA ASN A 54 9.82 -6.13 13.11
C ASN A 54 9.73 -5.36 11.79
N GLY A 55 8.64 -5.61 11.03
CA GLY A 55 8.35 -4.93 9.78
C GLY A 55 8.37 -3.40 9.92
N LYS A 56 8.81 -2.70 8.87
CA LYS A 56 8.90 -1.24 8.85
C LYS A 56 7.51 -0.59 8.83
N GLU A 57 7.39 0.57 9.47
CA GLU A 57 6.23 1.44 9.28
C GLU A 57 6.58 2.56 8.30
N TYR A 58 5.58 3.00 7.54
CA TYR A 58 5.74 4.01 6.51
C TYR A 58 4.77 5.16 6.74
N LYS A 59 5.30 6.38 6.86
CA LYS A 59 4.46 7.58 6.85
C LYS A 59 3.82 7.72 5.46
N GLY A 60 2.51 8.01 5.43
CA GLY A 60 1.76 8.16 4.18
C GLY A 60 1.08 6.89 3.66
N ILE A 61 1.28 5.73 4.31
CA ILE A 61 0.54 4.50 4.00
C ILE A 61 -0.27 4.07 5.22
N PRO A 62 -1.61 3.94 5.12
CA PRO A 62 -2.40 3.33 6.19
C PRO A 62 -1.88 1.93 6.51
N HIS A 63 -1.73 1.60 7.80
CA HIS A 63 -1.19 0.30 8.23
C HIS A 63 -1.91 -0.89 7.57
N THR A 64 -3.24 -0.85 7.50
CA THR A 64 -3.99 -1.93 6.83
C THR A 64 -3.63 -2.08 5.35
N LEU A 65 -3.40 -0.97 4.63
CA LEU A 65 -2.96 -1.03 3.23
C LEU A 65 -1.55 -1.64 3.13
N LEU A 66 -0.64 -1.27 4.03
CA LEU A 66 0.68 -1.89 4.13
C LEU A 66 0.59 -3.40 4.38
N ILE A 67 -0.32 -3.84 5.25
CA ILE A 67 -0.56 -5.27 5.52
C ILE A 67 -1.17 -5.98 4.30
N ILE A 68 -2.07 -5.34 3.56
CA ILE A 68 -2.60 -5.88 2.30
C ILE A 68 -1.46 -6.09 1.29
N MET A 69 -0.64 -5.07 1.08
CA MET A 69 0.54 -5.10 0.21
C MET A 69 1.51 -6.21 0.64
N PHE A 70 1.84 -6.26 1.93
CA PHE A 70 2.73 -7.30 2.48
C PHE A 70 2.15 -8.69 2.28
N THR A 71 0.87 -8.89 2.58
CA THR A 71 0.18 -10.18 2.43
C THR A 71 0.15 -10.64 0.97
N SER A 72 -0.05 -9.73 0.03
CA SER A 72 -0.02 -10.08 -1.39
C SER A 72 1.39 -10.40 -1.87
N TRP A 73 2.39 -9.62 -1.49
CA TRP A 73 3.78 -9.86 -1.87
C TRP A 73 4.32 -11.17 -1.26
N ALA A 74 4.02 -11.42 0.02
CA ALA A 74 4.47 -12.59 0.76
C ALA A 74 3.98 -13.93 0.18
N LYS A 75 2.84 -13.93 -0.56
CA LYS A 75 2.35 -15.12 -1.28
C LYS A 75 3.27 -15.55 -2.42
N ALA A 76 4.04 -14.61 -2.98
CA ALA A 76 4.99 -14.87 -4.06
C ALA A 76 6.43 -15.05 -3.57
N ALA A 77 6.75 -14.57 -2.36
CA ALA A 77 8.08 -14.70 -1.77
C ALA A 77 8.35 -16.15 -1.31
N TYR A 78 9.49 -16.70 -1.69
CA TYR A 78 9.88 -18.05 -1.28
C TYR A 78 10.41 -18.05 0.16
N ASN A 79 11.19 -17.02 0.52
CA ASN A 79 11.64 -16.78 1.89
C ASN A 79 11.44 -15.31 2.29
N ILE A 80 10.35 -15.05 2.99
CA ILE A 80 9.94 -13.69 3.40
C ILE A 80 11.07 -12.95 4.12
N LYS A 81 11.83 -13.59 5.02
CA LYS A 81 12.87 -12.91 5.79
C LYS A 81 14.06 -12.48 4.94
N GLU A 82 14.43 -13.29 3.97
CA GLU A 82 15.57 -13.00 3.08
C GLU A 82 15.17 -12.00 1.99
N GLU A 83 13.90 -11.99 1.59
CA GLU A 83 13.40 -11.16 0.50
C GLU A 83 12.74 -9.85 0.96
N ILE A 84 12.62 -9.61 2.27
CA ILE A 84 11.89 -8.44 2.81
C ILE A 84 12.39 -7.10 2.28
N ASP A 85 13.68 -7.00 1.93
CA ASP A 85 14.23 -5.79 1.33
C ASP A 85 13.65 -5.50 -0.07
N SER A 86 13.24 -6.53 -0.81
CA SER A 86 12.53 -6.35 -2.09
C SER A 86 11.12 -5.80 -1.87
N PHE A 87 10.43 -6.23 -0.81
CA PHE A 87 9.16 -5.66 -0.40
C PHE A 87 9.33 -4.17 -0.07
N TYR A 88 10.34 -3.82 0.73
CA TYR A 88 10.58 -2.43 1.11
C TYR A 88 10.88 -1.53 -0.09
N LYS A 89 11.65 -2.01 -1.08
CA LYS A 89 11.87 -1.27 -2.34
C LYS A 89 10.57 -1.05 -3.12
N LEU A 90 9.69 -2.04 -3.13
CA LEU A 90 8.37 -1.93 -3.78
C LEU A 90 7.49 -0.88 -3.08
N ILE A 91 7.57 -0.79 -1.75
CA ILE A 91 6.88 0.25 -0.98
C ILE A 91 7.49 1.63 -1.23
N ASP A 92 8.82 1.73 -1.32
CA ASP A 92 9.50 2.99 -1.66
C ASP A 92 9.09 3.48 -3.06
N GLU A 93 8.98 2.57 -4.03
CA GLU A 93 8.46 2.87 -5.37
C GLU A 93 6.99 3.33 -5.32
N TYR A 94 6.16 2.63 -4.54
CA TYR A 94 4.76 3.02 -4.32
C TYR A 94 4.64 4.44 -3.77
N LEU A 95 5.51 4.83 -2.83
CA LEU A 95 5.56 6.17 -2.24
C LEU A 95 6.18 7.23 -3.16
N PHE A 96 7.05 6.82 -4.08
CA PHE A 96 7.67 7.75 -5.04
C PHE A 96 6.71 8.20 -6.15
N ILE A 97 5.81 7.33 -6.60
CA ILE A 97 4.79 7.68 -7.61
C ILE A 97 3.94 8.89 -7.17
N PRO A 98 3.54 8.99 -5.88
CA PRO A 98 3.09 10.20 -5.23
C PRO A 98 3.82 11.47 -5.60
N ASN A 99 5.12 11.52 -5.38
CA ASN A 99 5.92 12.73 -5.52
C ASN A 99 5.92 13.34 -6.92
N ASP A 100 5.80 12.54 -7.98
CA ASP A 100 5.76 13.06 -9.36
C ASP A 100 4.40 13.69 -9.73
N HIS A 101 3.33 13.40 -8.98
CA HIS A 101 1.97 13.92 -9.26
C HIS A 101 1.38 14.77 -8.12
N PHE A 102 1.89 14.65 -6.88
CA PHE A 102 1.53 15.43 -5.70
C PHE A 102 2.77 15.56 -4.80
N PRO A 103 3.35 16.76 -4.66
CA PRO A 103 4.60 16.92 -3.93
C PRO A 103 4.42 16.61 -2.43
N GLU A 104 5.45 16.00 -1.84
CA GLU A 104 5.57 15.55 -0.44
C GLU A 104 5.12 16.59 0.61
N ASP A 105 5.24 17.88 0.28
CA ASP A 105 4.85 19.04 1.11
C ASP A 105 3.34 19.23 1.23
N LYS A 106 2.52 18.51 0.45
CA LYS A 106 1.06 18.59 0.45
C LYS A 106 0.36 17.37 1.01
N ILE A 107 1.10 16.35 1.45
CA ILE A 107 0.52 15.24 2.20
C ILE A 107 0.23 15.76 3.62
N PRO A 108 -1.03 15.76 4.10
CA PRO A 108 -1.33 16.24 5.43
C PRO A 108 -0.55 15.43 6.47
N ASN A 109 0.45 16.06 7.09
CA ASN A 109 1.07 15.57 8.31
C ASN A 109 0.06 15.80 9.43
N GLU A 110 -0.66 14.78 9.85
CA GLU A 110 -1.40 14.86 11.11
C GLU A 110 -0.83 13.88 12.13
N LEU A 111 -0.29 14.49 13.19
CA LEU A 111 -0.16 13.98 14.55
C LEU A 111 -1.55 13.63 15.14
#